data_AF-A0AB73KRH5-F1
#
_entry.id   AF-A0AB73KRH5-F1
#
_cell.length_a   1.000
_cell.length_b   1.000
_cell.length_c   1.000
_cell.angle_alpha   90.00
_cell.angle_beta   90.00
_cell.angle_gamma   90.00
#
_symmetry.space_group_name_H-M   'P 1'
#
loop_
_entity.id
_entity.type
_entity.pdbx_description
1 polymer ?
#
loop_
_entity_poly.entity_id
_entity_poly.type
_entity_poly.pdbx_seq_one_letter_code
_entity_poly.pdbx_strand_id
1 'polypeptide(L)'
;MNIMMFGPKVPPLKSGIHQAQLKNSGTVIHRKANRLRKIWKDRFLNHEQYEDGIPVEVTPFQKSVDLTDYPEDKLLTVIKELADEGSYLLKQLLDGDDPRLPILRRDLIEALQDENLRVRFNSDVYLPWPMMALDALPGEADDHFARFLGYRHQIDQTADCYPGVASALIAHAQAVTSLNVDTLLNTVDGAAKVRELLDATDLTERTQSNELISALQSPNVDEDLMYFWCHGSFEGAPQPHLVIRLTDSMGIDGELVNRLRTEARTQGQQGTFRPFVILNACFAGLVADSVEFEHIGGVLIRSGAEGVLGPQIEIPKLFGAHYALEFIKAYLAGSSTAGGITRELARHFAKTYRNPLALTYSLHCGLDSRLALSAGK
;
A
#
# COMPACT_ATOMS: atom_id res chain seq x y z
N MET A 1 -7.77 10.92 -20.90
CA MET A 1 -7.04 11.19 -19.63
C MET A 1 -5.64 11.60 -20.03
N ASN A 2 -5.05 12.60 -19.36
CA ASN A 2 -3.72 13.09 -19.73
C ASN A 2 -2.69 12.37 -18.86
N ILE A 3 -1.56 11.97 -19.45
CA ILE A 3 -0.37 11.56 -18.70
C ILE A 3 0.71 12.61 -18.89
N MET A 4 1.43 12.90 -17.81
CA MET A 4 2.60 13.76 -17.82
C MET A 4 3.71 13.12 -17.00
N MET A 5 4.96 13.37 -17.38
CA MET A 5 6.14 12.83 -16.71
C MET A 5 7.18 13.93 -16.53
N PHE A 6 7.76 14.01 -15.33
CA PHE A 6 8.82 14.96 -14.99
C PHE A 6 9.83 14.28 -14.07
N GLY A 7 11.09 14.68 -14.14
CA GLY A 7 12.10 14.23 -13.20
C GLY A 7 13.51 14.25 -13.80
N PRO A 8 14.54 14.16 -12.94
CA PRO A 8 15.94 14.19 -13.37
C PRO A 8 16.36 12.97 -14.20
N LYS A 9 15.61 11.86 -14.09
CA LYS A 9 15.84 10.62 -14.84
C LYS A 9 15.05 10.52 -16.14
N VAL A 10 14.22 11.53 -16.40
CA VAL A 10 13.43 11.60 -17.62
C VAL A 10 14.29 12.27 -18.70
N PRO A 11 14.51 11.64 -19.87
CA PRO A 11 15.30 12.24 -20.94
C PRO A 11 14.79 13.65 -21.33
N PRO A 12 15.66 14.65 -21.52
CA PRO A 12 15.21 15.98 -21.89
C PRO A 12 14.66 16.00 -23.32
N LEU A 13 13.51 16.65 -23.52
CA LEU A 13 13.01 16.94 -24.85
C LEU A 13 13.66 18.21 -25.41
N LYS A 14 13.91 18.24 -26.72
CA LYS A 14 14.41 19.45 -27.41
C LYS A 14 13.43 20.62 -27.30
N SER A 15 12.13 20.34 -27.20
CA SER A 15 11.08 21.31 -26.89
C SER A 15 9.88 20.61 -26.24
N GLY A 16 9.17 21.34 -25.37
CA GLY A 16 7.94 20.87 -24.73
C GLY A 16 8.14 20.06 -23.46
N ILE A 17 7.08 19.34 -23.07
CA ILE A 17 7.02 18.47 -21.88
C ILE A 17 6.60 17.07 -22.32
N HIS A 18 7.01 16.05 -21.56
CA HIS A 18 6.54 14.67 -21.76
C HIS A 18 5.06 14.59 -21.39
N GLN A 19 4.20 14.65 -22.40
CA GLN A 19 2.75 14.56 -22.23
C GLN A 19 2.09 13.82 -23.39
N ALA A 20 1.04 13.05 -23.07
CA ALA A 20 0.23 12.38 -24.08
C ALA A 20 -1.22 12.18 -23.59
N GLN A 21 -2.14 11.96 -24.52
CA GLN A 21 -3.49 11.51 -24.25
C GLN A 21 -3.54 9.99 -24.17
N LEU A 22 -4.07 9.48 -23.06
CA LEU A 22 -4.40 8.07 -22.89
C LEU A 22 -5.78 7.77 -23.48
N LYS A 23 -5.88 6.65 -24.20
CA LYS A 23 -7.14 6.18 -24.80
C LYS A 23 -8.10 5.63 -23.77
N ASN A 24 -7.57 4.96 -22.74
CA ASN A 24 -8.39 4.33 -21.72
C ASN A 24 -8.94 5.37 -20.74
N SER A 25 -10.22 5.24 -20.39
CA SER A 25 -10.83 6.01 -19.30
C SER A 25 -10.36 5.51 -17.94
N GLY A 26 -10.54 6.32 -16.89
CA GLY A 26 -10.20 5.93 -15.52
C GLY A 26 -10.91 4.64 -15.09
N THR A 27 -12.18 4.46 -15.46
CA THR A 27 -12.95 3.22 -15.20
C THR A 27 -12.35 1.99 -15.88
N VAL A 28 -11.90 2.11 -17.14
CA VAL A 28 -11.26 1.00 -17.86
C VAL A 28 -9.94 0.63 -17.20
N ILE A 29 -9.15 1.63 -16.82
CA ILE A 29 -7.87 1.47 -16.12
C ILE A 29 -8.08 0.80 -14.75
N HIS A 30 -9.06 1.26 -13.98
CA HIS A 30 -9.42 0.70 -12.69
C HIS A 30 -9.84 -0.78 -12.81
N ARG A 31 -10.67 -1.13 -13.80
CA ARG A 31 -11.05 -2.52 -14.06
C ARG A 31 -9.86 -3.41 -14.39
N LYS A 32 -8.91 -2.92 -15.19
CA LYS A 32 -7.67 -3.65 -15.52
C LYS A 32 -6.79 -3.84 -14.28
N ALA A 33 -6.73 -2.84 -13.40
CA ALA A 33 -6.05 -2.95 -12.11
C ALA A 33 -6.70 -3.99 -11.18
N ASN A 34 -8.04 -4.02 -11.09
CA ASN A 34 -8.78 -5.03 -10.32
C ASN A 34 -8.55 -6.44 -10.88
N ARG A 35 -8.42 -6.59 -12.22
CA ARG A 35 -7.99 -7.86 -12.82
C ARG A 35 -6.61 -8.29 -12.33
N LEU A 36 -5.61 -7.40 -12.29
CA LEU A 36 -4.27 -7.75 -11.81
C LEU A 36 -4.31 -8.22 -10.34
N ARG A 37 -5.03 -7.48 -9.50
CA ARG A 37 -5.22 -7.83 -8.08
C ARG A 37 -5.91 -9.19 -7.91
N LYS A 38 -6.94 -9.46 -8.71
CA LYS A 38 -7.61 -10.77 -8.74
C LYS A 38 -6.66 -11.89 -9.17
N ILE A 39 -5.82 -11.66 -10.18
CA ILE A 39 -4.82 -12.65 -10.62
C ILE A 39 -3.83 -12.96 -9.53
N TRP A 40 -3.32 -11.96 -8.82
CA TRP A 40 -2.44 -12.18 -7.67
C TRP A 40 -3.12 -13.02 -6.59
N LYS A 41 -4.37 -12.69 -6.24
CA LYS A 41 -5.14 -13.50 -5.29
C LYS A 41 -5.33 -14.94 -5.78
N ASP A 42 -5.77 -15.13 -7.02
CA ASP A 42 -6.11 -16.45 -7.54
C ASP A 42 -4.87 -17.33 -7.77
N ARG A 43 -3.78 -16.76 -8.32
CA ARG A 43 -2.57 -17.51 -8.69
C ARG A 43 -1.63 -17.77 -7.53
N PHE A 44 -1.58 -16.84 -6.57
CA PHE A 44 -0.67 -16.92 -5.43
C PHE A 44 -1.40 -17.36 -4.16
N LEU A 45 -2.35 -16.56 -3.68
CA LEU A 45 -3.01 -16.88 -2.41
C LEU A 45 -3.86 -18.14 -2.51
N ASN A 46 -4.66 -18.26 -3.56
CA ASN A 46 -5.51 -19.42 -3.84
C ASN A 46 -4.78 -20.48 -4.68
N HIS A 47 -3.44 -20.49 -4.63
CA HIS A 47 -2.67 -21.51 -5.34
C HIS A 47 -3.09 -22.90 -4.86
N GLU A 48 -3.28 -23.79 -5.82
CA GLU A 48 -3.57 -25.20 -5.57
C GLU A 48 -2.54 -26.02 -6.36
N GLN A 49 -1.85 -26.91 -5.65
CA GLN A 49 -0.93 -27.85 -6.26
C GLN A 49 -1.68 -29.14 -6.57
N TYR A 50 -1.49 -29.66 -7.78
CA TYR A 50 -2.06 -30.91 -8.23
C TYR A 50 -0.95 -31.93 -8.51
N GLU A 51 -1.17 -33.20 -8.13
CA GLU A 51 -0.39 -34.36 -8.57
C GLU A 51 -1.36 -35.38 -9.16
N ASP A 52 -1.08 -35.83 -10.39
CA ASP A 52 -1.96 -36.74 -11.16
C ASP A 52 -3.43 -36.28 -11.24
N GLY A 53 -3.65 -34.97 -11.28
CA GLY A 53 -4.98 -34.35 -11.33
C GLY A 53 -5.71 -34.27 -9.99
N ILE A 54 -5.07 -34.66 -8.89
CA ILE A 54 -5.62 -34.58 -7.53
C ILE A 54 -4.96 -33.40 -6.80
N PRO A 55 -5.73 -32.50 -6.16
CA PRO A 55 -5.15 -31.43 -5.36
C PRO A 55 -4.44 -32.02 -4.13
N VAL A 56 -3.12 -31.86 -4.08
CA VAL A 56 -2.28 -32.34 -2.97
C VAL A 56 -2.04 -31.28 -1.92
N GLU A 57 -2.09 -30.01 -2.30
CA GLU A 57 -2.01 -28.90 -1.35
C GLU A 57 -2.85 -27.71 -1.79
N VAL A 58 -3.68 -27.24 -0.86
CA VAL A 58 -4.51 -26.04 -1.01
C VAL A 58 -3.84 -24.91 -0.23
N THR A 59 -3.70 -23.76 -0.89
CA THR A 59 -3.20 -22.47 -0.35
C THR A 59 -1.84 -22.54 0.37
N PRO A 60 -0.80 -23.17 -0.22
CA PRO A 60 0.51 -23.34 0.44
C PRO A 60 1.10 -22.00 0.89
N PHE A 61 0.99 -20.96 0.04
CA PHE A 61 1.60 -19.65 0.30
C PHE A 61 0.88 -18.81 1.35
N GLN A 62 -0.25 -19.28 1.90
CA GLN A 62 -0.93 -18.61 3.01
C GLN A 62 -0.46 -19.13 4.38
N LYS A 63 0.14 -20.32 4.44
CA LYS A 63 0.46 -21.01 5.69
C LYS A 63 1.82 -20.65 6.27
N SER A 64 2.72 -20.12 5.44
CA SER A 64 4.06 -19.73 5.84
C SER A 64 4.44 -18.37 5.24
N VAL A 65 5.24 -17.62 6.01
CA VAL A 65 5.93 -16.42 5.52
C VAL A 65 7.16 -16.82 4.72
N ASP A 66 7.90 -17.80 5.24
CA ASP A 66 9.10 -18.36 4.61
C ASP A 66 8.70 -19.46 3.61
N LEU A 67 8.94 -19.20 2.34
CA LEU A 67 8.65 -20.10 1.22
C LEU A 67 9.93 -20.78 0.70
N THR A 68 11.05 -20.70 1.42
CA THR A 68 12.31 -21.33 1.00
C THR A 68 12.24 -22.85 0.93
N ASP A 69 11.40 -23.48 1.76
CA ASP A 69 11.11 -24.91 1.74
C ASP A 69 10.20 -25.35 0.58
N TYR A 70 9.53 -24.41 -0.11
CA TYR A 70 8.68 -24.73 -1.25
C TYR A 70 9.54 -24.97 -2.51
N PRO A 71 9.15 -25.92 -3.40
CA PRO A 71 9.89 -26.18 -4.64
C PRO A 71 10.12 -24.90 -5.47
N GLU A 72 11.39 -24.55 -5.63
CA GLU A 72 11.81 -23.25 -6.19
C GLU A 72 11.32 -23.05 -7.63
N ASP A 73 11.39 -24.09 -8.46
CA ASP A 73 10.93 -24.06 -9.85
C ASP A 73 9.43 -23.76 -9.96
N LYS A 74 8.62 -24.37 -9.09
CA LYS A 74 7.17 -24.14 -9.03
C LYS A 74 6.86 -22.72 -8.55
N LEU A 75 7.55 -22.25 -7.52
CA LEU A 75 7.37 -20.89 -6.98
C LEU A 75 7.78 -19.82 -7.98
N LEU A 76 8.96 -19.96 -8.59
CA LEU A 76 9.44 -19.02 -9.61
C LEU A 76 8.54 -19.00 -10.84
N THR A 77 7.92 -20.12 -11.22
CA THR A 77 6.90 -20.14 -12.28
C THR A 77 5.72 -19.22 -11.94
N VAL A 78 5.19 -19.32 -10.70
CA VAL A 78 4.10 -18.43 -10.27
C VAL A 78 4.55 -16.97 -10.24
N ILE A 79 5.73 -16.67 -9.69
CA ILE A 79 6.25 -15.29 -9.63
C ILE A 79 6.44 -14.71 -11.04
N LYS A 80 6.94 -15.52 -11.98
CA LYS A 80 7.07 -15.14 -13.38
C LYS A 80 5.73 -14.75 -13.99
N GLU A 81 4.69 -15.56 -13.77
CA GLU A 81 3.33 -15.27 -14.26
C GLU A 81 2.80 -13.95 -13.68
N LEU A 82 3.00 -13.71 -12.38
CA LEU A 82 2.63 -12.45 -11.74
C LEU A 82 3.35 -11.24 -12.36
N ALA A 83 4.65 -11.37 -12.64
CA ALA A 83 5.44 -10.34 -13.28
C ALA A 83 5.00 -10.08 -14.73
N ASP A 84 4.67 -11.13 -15.49
CA ASP A 84 4.18 -11.01 -16.86
C ASP A 84 2.83 -10.30 -16.91
N GLU A 85 1.93 -10.60 -15.96
CA GLU A 85 0.64 -9.90 -15.82
C GLU A 85 0.79 -8.45 -15.35
N GLY A 86 1.77 -8.18 -14.48
CA GLY A 86 2.16 -6.81 -14.10
C GLY A 86 2.69 -6.00 -15.28
N SER A 87 3.55 -6.59 -16.12
CA SER A 87 4.05 -5.95 -17.36
C SER A 87 2.95 -5.73 -18.38
N TYR A 88 2.05 -6.71 -18.55
CA TYR A 88 0.90 -6.56 -19.42
C TYR A 88 0.02 -5.36 -19.00
N LEU A 89 -0.29 -5.22 -17.70
CA LEU A 89 -1.04 -4.06 -17.22
C LEU A 89 -0.29 -2.75 -17.53
N LEU A 90 1.01 -2.66 -17.21
CA LEU A 90 1.80 -1.45 -17.44
C LEU A 90 1.75 -1.01 -18.92
N LYS A 91 1.87 -1.94 -19.86
CA LYS A 91 1.71 -1.66 -21.30
C LYS A 91 0.32 -1.16 -21.64
N GLN A 92 -0.71 -1.82 -21.12
CA GLN A 92 -2.11 -1.47 -21.36
C GLN A 92 -2.48 -0.09 -20.82
N LEU A 93 -1.90 0.34 -19.70
CA LEU A 93 -2.10 1.70 -19.16
C LEU A 93 -1.63 2.78 -20.14
N LEU A 94 -0.54 2.47 -20.84
CA LEU A 94 0.14 3.39 -21.76
C LEU A 94 -0.31 3.21 -23.21
N ASP A 95 -1.44 2.54 -23.47
CA ASP A 95 -2.00 2.35 -24.82
C ASP A 95 -2.86 3.53 -25.29
N GLY A 96 -2.77 3.81 -26.59
CA GLY A 96 -3.53 4.87 -27.23
C GLY A 96 -2.98 5.28 -28.60
N ASP A 97 -3.73 6.17 -29.25
CA ASP A 97 -3.49 6.57 -30.64
C ASP A 97 -2.81 7.96 -30.73
N ASP A 98 -2.43 8.57 -29.60
CA ASP A 98 -1.68 9.85 -29.56
C ASP A 98 -0.26 9.65 -30.13
N PRO A 99 0.15 10.41 -31.17
CA PRO A 99 1.47 10.28 -31.79
C PRO A 99 2.66 10.47 -30.83
N ARG A 100 2.47 11.13 -29.69
CA ARG A 100 3.51 11.34 -28.67
C ARG A 100 3.66 10.16 -27.72
N LEU A 101 2.66 9.29 -27.64
CA LEU A 101 2.59 8.19 -26.68
C LEU A 101 3.72 7.16 -26.86
N PRO A 102 4.17 6.79 -28.08
CA PRO A 102 5.32 5.90 -28.23
C PRO A 102 6.60 6.43 -27.61
N ILE A 103 6.86 7.74 -27.75
CA ILE A 103 8.03 8.41 -27.15
C ILE A 103 7.90 8.42 -25.63
N LEU A 104 6.75 8.87 -25.12
CA LEU A 104 6.50 8.92 -23.67
C LEU A 104 6.62 7.52 -23.04
N ARG A 105 6.08 6.49 -23.69
CA ARG A 105 6.16 5.10 -23.24
C ARG A 105 7.60 4.62 -23.20
N ARG A 106 8.37 4.82 -24.28
CA ARG A 106 9.79 4.45 -24.32
C ARG A 106 10.55 5.13 -23.17
N ASP A 107 10.40 6.43 -23.03
CA ASP A 107 11.18 7.24 -22.08
C ASP A 107 10.79 6.93 -20.63
N LEU A 108 9.51 6.63 -20.36
CA LEU A 108 9.06 6.14 -19.05
C LEU A 108 9.64 4.76 -18.73
N ILE A 109 9.58 3.82 -19.66
CA ILE A 109 10.12 2.47 -19.45
C ILE A 109 11.64 2.51 -19.27
N GLU A 110 12.35 3.30 -20.07
CA GLU A 110 13.80 3.54 -19.94
C GLU A 110 14.14 4.14 -18.57
N ALA A 111 13.41 5.15 -18.11
CA ALA A 111 13.61 5.71 -16.78
C ALA A 111 13.37 4.67 -15.68
N LEU A 112 12.31 3.86 -15.78
CA LEU A 112 11.98 2.84 -14.79
C LEU A 112 12.95 1.64 -14.78
N GLN A 113 13.80 1.47 -15.80
CA GLN A 113 14.84 0.44 -15.79
C GLN A 113 15.94 0.72 -14.75
N ASP A 114 16.18 1.99 -14.40
CA ASP A 114 17.06 2.35 -13.29
C ASP A 114 16.59 1.71 -11.98
N GLU A 115 17.45 1.68 -10.98
CA GLU A 115 17.07 1.26 -9.63
C GLU A 115 17.05 2.41 -8.64
N ASN A 116 16.34 2.17 -7.53
CA ASN A 116 16.31 3.04 -6.37
C ASN A 116 15.72 4.44 -6.63
N LEU A 117 14.96 4.59 -7.70
CA LEU A 117 14.17 5.79 -7.94
C LEU A 117 13.14 6.01 -6.84
N ARG A 118 12.79 7.28 -6.68
CA ARG A 118 11.67 7.75 -5.88
C ARG A 118 10.61 8.22 -6.87
N VAL A 119 9.55 7.43 -7.00
CA VAL A 119 8.53 7.61 -8.04
C VAL A 119 7.21 7.94 -7.39
N ARG A 120 6.61 9.06 -7.82
CA ARG A 120 5.29 9.47 -7.39
C ARG A 120 4.32 9.40 -8.56
N PHE A 121 3.22 8.69 -8.37
CA PHE A 121 2.13 8.63 -9.34
C PHE A 121 0.97 9.50 -8.87
N ASN A 122 0.74 10.62 -9.56
CA ASN A 122 -0.38 11.49 -9.25
C ASN A 122 -1.58 11.17 -10.14
N SER A 123 -2.63 10.55 -9.59
CA SER A 123 -3.81 10.12 -10.37
C SER A 123 -5.05 9.95 -9.49
N ASP A 124 -6.21 10.29 -10.06
CA ASP A 124 -7.53 9.97 -9.49
C ASP A 124 -7.83 8.47 -9.46
N VAL A 125 -7.05 7.66 -10.20
CA VAL A 125 -7.20 6.21 -10.24
C VAL A 125 -6.11 5.54 -9.41
N TYR A 126 -6.56 4.77 -8.43
CA TYR A 126 -5.68 4.01 -7.55
C TYR A 126 -5.21 2.72 -8.19
N LEU A 127 -3.89 2.63 -8.36
CA LEU A 127 -3.25 1.54 -9.11
C LEU A 127 -2.27 0.77 -8.23
N PRO A 128 -2.14 -0.55 -8.44
CA PRO A 128 -1.21 -1.39 -7.69
C PRO A 128 0.21 -1.24 -8.28
N TRP A 129 0.76 -0.02 -8.28
CA TRP A 129 2.06 0.28 -8.88
C TRP A 129 3.18 -0.65 -8.40
N PRO A 130 3.31 -1.00 -7.10
CA PRO A 130 4.35 -1.92 -6.65
C PRO A 130 4.25 -3.33 -7.25
N MET A 131 3.05 -3.76 -7.64
CA MET A 131 2.76 -5.07 -8.27
C MET A 131 2.94 -5.05 -9.79
N MET A 132 3.09 -3.87 -10.40
CA MET A 132 3.42 -3.78 -11.83
C MET A 132 4.88 -4.15 -12.04
N ALA A 133 5.21 -4.57 -13.26
CA ALA A 133 6.54 -5.04 -13.58
C ALA A 133 7.00 -4.56 -14.95
N LEU A 134 8.31 -4.53 -15.14
CA LEU A 134 8.92 -4.37 -16.45
C LEU A 134 8.98 -5.71 -17.19
N ASP A 135 9.15 -5.62 -18.51
CA ASP A 135 9.55 -6.79 -19.29
C ASP A 135 10.91 -7.31 -18.81
N ALA A 136 11.11 -8.62 -18.95
CA ALA A 136 12.41 -9.22 -18.69
C ALA A 136 13.45 -8.60 -19.65
N LEU A 137 14.54 -8.07 -19.09
CA LEU A 137 15.67 -7.63 -19.88
C LEU A 137 16.47 -8.84 -20.38
N PRO A 138 17.12 -8.76 -21.54
CA PRO A 138 18.04 -9.80 -22.00
C PRO A 138 19.13 -10.06 -20.94
N GLY A 139 19.17 -11.28 -20.39
CA GLY A 139 20.13 -11.68 -19.35
C GLY A 139 19.63 -11.54 -17.90
N GLU A 140 18.47 -10.91 -17.66
CA GLU A 140 17.79 -10.86 -16.35
C GLU A 140 16.67 -11.91 -16.25
N ALA A 141 16.72 -12.96 -17.06
CA ALA A 141 15.65 -13.94 -17.15
C ALA A 141 15.37 -14.65 -15.81
N ASP A 142 16.37 -14.72 -14.92
CA ASP A 142 16.31 -15.57 -13.73
C ASP A 142 15.85 -14.84 -12.45
N ASP A 143 15.97 -13.50 -12.36
CA ASP A 143 15.46 -12.73 -11.21
C ASP A 143 14.09 -12.09 -11.54
N HIS A 144 13.04 -12.89 -11.41
CA HIS A 144 11.67 -12.43 -11.64
C HIS A 144 11.22 -11.36 -10.65
N PHE A 145 11.74 -11.35 -9.42
CA PHE A 145 11.38 -10.34 -8.42
C PHE A 145 11.90 -8.96 -8.80
N ALA A 146 13.12 -8.90 -9.34
CA ALA A 146 13.72 -7.65 -9.81
C ALA A 146 12.88 -6.95 -10.87
N ARG A 147 11.93 -7.61 -11.54
CA ARG A 147 11.06 -6.97 -12.53
C ARG A 147 10.00 -6.05 -11.93
N PHE A 148 9.59 -6.27 -10.68
CA PHE A 148 8.52 -5.50 -10.04
C PHE A 148 8.96 -4.08 -9.67
N LEU A 149 8.11 -3.09 -9.94
CA LEU A 149 8.41 -1.70 -9.62
C LEU A 149 8.60 -1.49 -8.12
N GLY A 150 7.81 -2.17 -7.27
CA GLY A 150 7.94 -2.10 -5.81
C GLY A 150 9.24 -2.68 -5.26
N TYR A 151 9.87 -3.58 -6.01
CA TYR A 151 11.19 -4.11 -5.68
C TYR A 151 12.30 -3.15 -6.11
N ARG A 152 12.13 -2.46 -7.24
CA ARG A 152 13.13 -1.53 -7.80
C ARG A 152 13.12 -0.16 -7.12
N HIS A 153 11.96 0.34 -6.73
CA HIS A 153 11.76 1.76 -6.45
C HIS A 153 11.00 2.01 -5.15
N GLN A 154 11.15 3.21 -4.60
CA GLN A 154 10.26 3.73 -3.59
C GLN A 154 9.09 4.38 -4.31
N ILE A 155 7.87 3.93 -4.05
CA ILE A 155 6.68 4.33 -4.80
C ILE A 155 5.62 4.87 -3.84
N ASP A 156 5.08 6.04 -4.14
CA ASP A 156 3.79 6.48 -3.61
C ASP A 156 2.84 6.85 -4.75
N GLN A 157 1.55 6.83 -4.42
CA GLN A 157 0.52 7.44 -5.25
C GLN A 157 -0.14 8.58 -4.47
N THR A 158 -0.45 9.66 -5.17
CA THR A 158 -1.12 10.84 -4.63
C THR A 158 -2.36 11.09 -5.49
N ALA A 159 -3.55 11.23 -4.93
CA ALA A 159 -4.74 11.56 -5.72
C ALA A 159 -5.03 13.07 -5.64
N ASP A 160 -4.03 13.89 -5.99
CA ASP A 160 -3.98 15.34 -5.71
C ASP A 160 -4.16 15.73 -4.22
N CYS A 161 -4.18 14.73 -3.34
CA CYS A 161 -4.32 14.91 -1.91
C CYS A 161 -2.94 15.18 -1.30
N TYR A 162 -2.52 16.45 -1.31
CA TYR A 162 -1.43 16.89 -0.46
C TYR A 162 -2.01 17.39 0.86
N PRO A 163 -1.56 16.88 2.02
CA PRO A 163 -1.77 17.63 3.24
C PRO A 163 -1.14 19.01 3.01
N GLY A 164 -1.96 20.06 3.13
CA GLY A 164 -1.44 21.42 3.08
C GLY A 164 -0.28 21.51 4.07
N VAL A 165 0.82 22.14 3.66
CA VAL A 165 2.01 22.32 4.51
C VAL A 165 1.57 23.03 5.79
N ALA A 166 1.25 22.27 6.83
CA ALA A 166 0.62 22.77 8.03
C ALA A 166 1.51 22.44 9.24
N SER A 167 1.97 23.54 9.84
CA SER A 167 2.71 23.67 11.10
C SER A 167 4.10 23.01 11.16
N ALA A 168 4.98 23.63 11.94
CA ALA A 168 6.28 23.06 12.27
C ALA A 168 6.06 21.67 12.89
N LEU A 169 6.75 20.65 12.36
CA LEU A 169 6.79 19.31 12.96
C LEU A 169 7.07 19.45 14.47
N ILE A 170 6.06 19.18 15.29
CA ILE A 170 6.23 19.07 16.74
C ILE A 170 6.87 17.71 16.95
N ALA A 171 8.19 17.69 17.05
CA ALA A 171 8.92 16.48 17.33
C ALA A 171 8.64 16.05 18.77
N HIS A 172 8.06 14.86 18.95
CA HIS A 172 7.80 14.30 20.28
C HIS A 172 9.10 13.83 20.95
N ALA A 173 9.14 13.79 22.29
CA ALA A 173 10.28 13.22 23.02
C ALA A 173 10.35 11.69 22.89
N GLN A 174 9.18 11.06 22.79
CA GLN A 174 8.97 9.63 22.56
C GLN A 174 7.90 9.51 21.48
N ALA A 175 7.95 8.44 20.67
CA ALA A 175 6.93 8.21 19.66
C ALA A 175 5.53 8.13 20.33
N VAL A 176 4.55 8.79 19.74
CA VAL A 176 3.14 8.70 20.13
C VAL A 176 2.44 7.79 19.13
N THR A 177 1.85 6.69 19.59
CA THR A 177 1.25 5.71 18.69
C THR A 177 -0.14 5.30 19.12
N SER A 178 -0.92 4.78 18.18
CA SER A 178 -2.15 4.08 18.51
C SER A 178 -2.29 2.71 17.86
N LEU A 179 -2.94 1.81 18.59
CA LEU A 179 -3.29 0.46 18.15
C LEU A 179 -4.82 0.32 18.14
N ASN A 180 -5.40 0.15 16.96
CA ASN A 180 -6.83 -0.07 16.76
C ASN A 180 -7.02 -1.55 16.37
N VAL A 181 -7.53 -2.37 17.29
CA VAL A 181 -7.34 -3.82 17.21
C VAL A 181 -8.62 -4.64 17.42
N ASP A 182 -8.74 -5.73 16.66
CA ASP A 182 -9.57 -6.88 17.03
C ASP A 182 -8.71 -7.87 17.83
N THR A 183 -9.02 -8.02 19.13
CA THR A 183 -8.28 -8.89 20.04
C THR A 183 -8.30 -10.37 19.67
N LEU A 184 -9.25 -10.81 18.83
CA LEU A 184 -9.25 -12.18 18.29
C LEU A 184 -8.02 -12.47 17.42
N LEU A 185 -7.40 -11.42 16.84
CA LEU A 185 -6.20 -11.51 16.03
C LEU A 185 -4.91 -11.55 16.86
N ASN A 186 -4.97 -11.42 18.18
CA ASN A 186 -3.79 -11.45 19.06
C ASN A 186 -3.11 -12.83 19.11
N THR A 187 -3.82 -13.88 18.68
CA THR A 187 -3.30 -15.25 18.62
C THR A 187 -2.44 -15.52 17.38
N VAL A 188 -2.43 -14.60 16.40
CA VAL A 188 -1.61 -14.74 15.18
C VAL A 188 -0.14 -14.54 15.53
N ASP A 189 0.71 -15.45 15.06
CA ASP A 189 2.16 -15.31 15.26
C ASP A 189 2.69 -13.98 14.68
N GLY A 190 3.60 -13.35 15.41
CA GLY A 190 4.09 -11.98 15.15
C GLY A 190 3.27 -10.86 15.81
N ALA A 191 1.97 -11.04 16.07
CA ALA A 191 1.12 -9.98 16.64
C ALA A 191 1.60 -9.51 18.02
N ALA A 192 2.02 -10.45 18.89
CA ALA A 192 2.57 -10.13 20.21
C ALA A 192 3.86 -9.29 20.13
N LYS A 193 4.72 -9.54 19.13
CA LYS A 193 5.96 -8.77 18.94
C LYS A 193 5.68 -7.36 18.42
N VAL A 194 4.66 -7.20 17.56
CA VAL A 194 4.20 -5.87 17.16
C VAL A 194 3.72 -5.10 18.39
N ARG A 195 2.95 -5.77 19.26
CA ARG A 195 2.47 -5.16 20.51
C ARG A 195 3.63 -4.73 21.41
N GLU A 196 4.63 -5.58 21.60
CA GLU A 196 5.83 -5.26 22.38
C GLU A 196 6.55 -3.99 21.88
N LEU A 197 6.66 -3.82 20.56
CA LEU A 197 7.25 -2.59 19.97
C LEU A 197 6.41 -1.35 20.28
N LEU A 198 5.09 -1.46 20.24
CA LEU A 198 4.19 -0.35 20.51
C LEU A 198 4.11 -0.01 22.01
N ASP A 199 4.21 -1.00 22.90
CA ASP A 199 4.26 -0.79 24.35
C ASP A 199 5.50 0.02 24.79
N ALA A 200 6.54 0.10 23.96
CA ALA A 200 7.71 0.95 24.17
C ALA A 200 7.49 2.42 23.75
N THR A 201 6.27 2.80 23.35
CA THR A 201 5.89 4.15 22.90
C THR A 201 4.83 4.74 23.84
N ASP A 202 4.44 6.00 23.64
CA ASP A 202 3.23 6.55 24.26
C ASP A 202 2.00 5.99 23.50
N LEU A 203 1.59 4.77 23.88
CA LEU A 203 0.60 3.96 23.18
C LEU A 203 -0.82 4.24 23.70
N THR A 204 -1.70 4.59 22.78
CA THR A 204 -3.16 4.52 22.97
C THR A 204 -3.74 3.28 22.29
N GLU A 205 -4.26 2.33 23.07
CA GLU A 205 -4.97 1.16 22.53
C GLU A 205 -6.48 1.42 22.44
N ARG A 206 -7.09 0.97 21.34
CA ARG A 206 -8.54 1.01 21.08
C ARG A 206 -8.99 -0.36 20.60
N THR A 207 -9.89 -0.97 21.36
CA THR A 207 -10.45 -2.29 21.04
C THR A 207 -11.91 -2.20 20.57
N GLN A 208 -12.58 -1.08 20.87
CA GLN A 208 -13.98 -0.84 20.58
C GLN A 208 -14.15 0.29 19.57
N SER A 209 -15.18 0.19 18.73
CA SER A 209 -15.43 1.15 17.66
C SER A 209 -15.79 2.54 18.19
N ASN A 210 -16.43 2.63 19.36
CA ASN A 210 -16.75 3.91 20.01
C ASN A 210 -15.50 4.68 20.47
N GLU A 211 -14.42 3.99 20.87
CA GLU A 211 -13.13 4.60 21.24
C GLU A 211 -12.49 5.24 20.00
N LEU A 212 -12.48 4.50 18.88
CA LEU A 212 -11.96 5.00 17.61
C LEU A 212 -12.81 6.15 17.06
N ILE A 213 -14.14 6.06 17.11
CA ILE A 213 -15.05 7.14 16.73
C ILE A 213 -14.75 8.41 17.55
N SER A 214 -14.60 8.26 18.87
CA SER A 214 -14.28 9.39 19.75
C SER A 214 -12.94 10.04 19.39
N ALA A 215 -11.91 9.23 19.09
CA ALA A 215 -10.62 9.74 18.63
C ALA A 215 -10.72 10.46 17.28
N LEU A 216 -11.46 9.90 16.32
CA LEU A 216 -11.70 10.54 15.02
C LEU A 216 -12.57 11.80 15.12
N GLN A 217 -13.37 11.97 16.16
CA GLN A 217 -14.09 13.22 16.42
C GLN A 217 -13.21 14.28 17.10
N SER A 218 -12.09 13.89 17.71
CA SER A 218 -11.17 14.83 18.34
C SER A 218 -10.59 15.79 17.29
N PRO A 219 -10.59 17.11 17.53
CA PRO A 219 -9.91 18.04 16.63
C PRO A 219 -8.41 17.75 16.56
N ASN A 220 -7.82 17.21 17.64
CA ASN A 220 -6.40 16.92 17.75
C ASN A 220 -6.16 15.41 17.84
N VAL A 221 -5.56 14.86 16.79
CA VAL A 221 -4.98 13.51 16.71
C VAL A 221 -3.54 13.70 16.26
N ASP A 222 -2.67 13.87 17.25
CA ASP A 222 -1.26 14.17 17.08
C ASP A 222 -0.43 12.91 17.37
N GLU A 223 -0.63 11.88 16.54
CA GLU A 223 0.04 10.59 16.65
C GLU A 223 1.11 10.50 15.55
N ASP A 224 2.26 9.86 15.84
CA ASP A 224 3.27 9.58 14.83
C ASP A 224 2.92 8.35 13.99
N LEU A 225 2.25 7.36 14.61
CA LEU A 225 1.82 6.13 13.96
C LEU A 225 0.44 5.69 14.45
N MET A 226 -0.48 5.45 13.53
CA MET A 226 -1.79 4.85 13.79
C MET A 226 -1.86 3.48 13.12
N TYR A 227 -1.79 2.41 13.91
CA TYR A 227 -1.82 1.03 13.42
C TYR A 227 -3.20 0.41 13.58
N PHE A 228 -3.71 -0.18 12.51
CA PHE A 228 -4.93 -0.97 12.51
C PHE A 228 -4.58 -2.45 12.34
N TRP A 229 -4.92 -3.27 13.32
CA TRP A 229 -4.81 -4.73 13.28
C TRP A 229 -6.18 -5.34 13.46
N CYS A 230 -6.96 -5.35 12.39
CA CYS A 230 -8.40 -5.58 12.47
C CYS A 230 -8.94 -6.24 11.21
N HIS A 231 -10.24 -6.54 11.20
CA HIS A 231 -10.90 -7.11 10.04
C HIS A 231 -11.28 -6.02 9.04
N GLY A 232 -11.21 -6.38 7.75
CA GLY A 232 -11.70 -5.56 6.65
C GLY A 232 -12.56 -6.40 5.71
N SER A 233 -13.73 -5.90 5.34
CA SER A 233 -14.65 -6.56 4.42
C SER A 233 -15.31 -5.54 3.49
N PHE A 234 -15.68 -6.00 2.30
CA PHE A 234 -16.53 -5.24 1.40
C PHE A 234 -17.99 -5.50 1.72
N GLU A 235 -18.75 -4.43 1.95
CA GLU A 235 -20.18 -4.49 2.28
C GLU A 235 -21.01 -3.58 1.39
N GLY A 236 -22.31 -3.85 1.28
CA GLY A 236 -23.22 -3.11 0.42
C GLY A 236 -23.32 -3.66 -1.01
N ALA A 237 -24.50 -3.47 -1.60
CA ALA A 237 -24.80 -3.78 -2.99
C ALA A 237 -25.71 -2.67 -3.55
N PRO A 238 -25.61 -2.30 -4.84
CA PRO A 238 -24.79 -2.91 -5.90
C PRO A 238 -23.32 -2.48 -5.93
N GLN A 239 -22.94 -1.48 -5.12
CA GLN A 239 -21.59 -0.95 -5.07
C GLN A 239 -20.98 -1.19 -3.68
N PRO A 240 -20.04 -2.14 -3.56
CA PRO A 240 -19.46 -2.48 -2.27
C PRO A 240 -18.49 -1.40 -1.78
N HIS A 241 -18.46 -1.13 -0.47
CA HIS A 241 -17.49 -0.24 0.18
C HIS A 241 -16.71 -0.99 1.27
N LEU A 242 -15.50 -0.53 1.56
CA LEU A 242 -14.65 -1.12 2.59
C LEU A 242 -15.15 -0.70 3.98
N VAL A 243 -15.39 -1.70 4.83
CA VAL A 243 -15.71 -1.57 6.24
C VAL A 243 -14.60 -2.22 7.05
N ILE A 244 -14.07 -1.52 8.05
CA ILE A 244 -13.21 -2.10 9.08
C ILE A 244 -13.99 -2.36 10.37
N ARG A 245 -13.57 -3.38 11.12
CA ARG A 245 -14.24 -3.82 12.35
C ARG A 245 -13.22 -4.13 13.44
N LEU A 246 -13.37 -3.50 14.60
CA LEU A 246 -12.60 -3.81 15.82
C LEU A 246 -13.27 -4.97 16.59
N THR A 247 -12.95 -5.13 17.89
CA THR A 247 -13.41 -6.27 18.70
C THR A 247 -14.94 -6.34 18.84
N ASP A 248 -15.64 -5.20 18.96
CA ASP A 248 -17.12 -5.16 18.98
C ASP A 248 -17.78 -5.53 17.65
N SER A 249 -16.98 -5.77 16.60
CA SER A 249 -17.47 -6.05 15.26
C SER A 249 -18.37 -4.95 14.70
N MET A 250 -18.32 -3.72 15.22
CA MET A 250 -19.07 -2.59 14.65
C MET A 250 -18.35 -2.05 13.42
N GLY A 251 -19.12 -1.70 12.38
CA GLY A 251 -18.60 -1.34 11.07
C GLY A 251 -18.21 0.13 11.01
N ILE A 252 -16.99 0.40 10.54
CA ILE A 252 -16.48 1.74 10.28
C ILE A 252 -16.05 1.81 8.82
N ASP A 253 -16.70 2.66 8.03
CA ASP A 253 -16.39 2.88 6.62
C ASP A 253 -15.79 4.27 6.38
N GLY A 254 -15.43 4.56 5.13
CA GLY A 254 -14.85 5.84 4.76
C GLY A 254 -15.84 7.01 4.92
N GLU A 255 -17.13 6.80 4.67
CA GLU A 255 -18.15 7.85 4.81
C GLU A 255 -18.30 8.29 6.27
N LEU A 256 -18.35 7.34 7.20
CA LEU A 256 -18.35 7.60 8.62
C LEU A 256 -17.10 8.39 9.02
N VAL A 257 -15.90 7.93 8.62
CA VAL A 257 -14.65 8.65 8.93
C VAL A 257 -14.70 10.07 8.37
N ASN A 258 -15.17 10.27 7.13
CA ASN A 258 -15.23 11.57 6.49
C ASN A 258 -16.18 12.52 7.22
N ARG A 259 -17.35 12.02 7.63
CA ARG A 259 -18.31 12.79 8.42
C ARG A 259 -17.69 13.24 9.74
N LEU A 260 -17.09 12.33 10.50
CA LEU A 260 -16.47 12.65 11.80
C LEU A 260 -15.31 13.65 11.67
N ARG A 261 -14.43 13.46 10.67
CA ARG A 261 -13.29 14.37 10.42
C ARG A 261 -13.73 15.72 9.86
N THR A 262 -14.84 15.78 9.14
CA THR A 262 -15.42 17.05 8.67
C THR A 262 -16.05 17.81 9.84
N GLU A 263 -16.85 17.14 10.67
CA GLU A 263 -17.41 17.72 11.90
C GLU A 263 -16.30 18.31 12.79
N ALA A 264 -15.23 17.54 13.07
CA ALA A 264 -14.09 17.98 13.87
C ALA A 264 -13.41 19.26 13.34
N ARG A 265 -13.27 19.40 12.01
CA ARG A 265 -12.69 20.59 11.36
C ARG A 265 -13.60 21.82 11.43
N THR A 266 -14.91 21.63 11.36
CA THR A 266 -15.89 22.74 11.36
C THR A 266 -16.11 23.38 12.73
N GLN A 267 -15.70 22.73 13.82
CA GLN A 267 -15.86 23.24 15.19
C GLN A 267 -14.88 24.38 15.56
N GLY A 268 -14.26 25.03 14.58
CA GLY A 268 -13.60 26.33 14.75
C GLY A 268 -12.17 26.30 15.31
N GLN A 269 -11.58 25.12 15.50
CA GLN A 269 -10.16 24.97 15.85
C GLN A 269 -9.38 24.44 14.65
N GLN A 270 -8.22 25.03 14.35
CA GLN A 270 -7.22 24.41 13.47
C GLN A 270 -6.65 23.19 14.19
N GLY A 271 -7.41 22.11 14.19
CA GLY A 271 -7.03 20.84 14.80
C GLY A 271 -5.91 20.15 14.03
N THR A 272 -5.08 19.39 14.73
CA THR A 272 -4.01 18.58 14.12
C THR A 272 -4.52 17.17 13.82
N PHE A 273 -4.22 16.65 12.63
CA PHE A 273 -4.44 15.24 12.29
C PHE A 273 -3.29 14.81 11.41
N ARG A 274 -2.25 14.20 11.99
CA ARG A 274 -1.02 13.84 11.24
C ARG A 274 -0.48 12.42 11.45
N PRO A 275 -1.30 11.39 11.71
CA PRO A 275 -0.76 10.04 11.80
C PRO A 275 -0.18 9.59 10.45
N PHE A 276 0.94 8.87 10.49
CA PHE A 276 1.22 7.87 9.48
C PHE A 276 0.36 6.64 9.78
N VAL A 277 -0.46 6.19 8.85
CA VAL A 277 -1.43 5.12 9.10
C VAL A 277 -0.98 3.82 8.44
N ILE A 278 -0.99 2.73 9.20
CA ILE A 278 -0.86 1.37 8.65
C ILE A 278 -2.21 0.69 8.77
N LEU A 279 -2.88 0.48 7.64
CA LEU A 279 -4.12 -0.27 7.56
C LEU A 279 -3.84 -1.74 7.29
N ASN A 280 -3.56 -2.52 8.34
CA ASN A 280 -3.38 -3.97 8.24
C ASN A 280 -4.72 -4.69 8.48
N ALA A 281 -5.63 -4.44 7.55
CA ALA A 281 -6.91 -5.12 7.44
C ALA A 281 -7.06 -5.65 6.01
N CYS A 282 -7.77 -6.77 5.83
CA CYS A 282 -8.00 -7.33 4.51
C CYS A 282 -8.60 -6.26 3.59
N PHE A 283 -8.08 -6.17 2.35
CA PHE A 283 -8.54 -5.22 1.34
C PHE A 283 -8.32 -3.74 1.66
N ALA A 284 -7.56 -3.37 2.71
CA ALA A 284 -7.53 -1.99 3.16
C ALA A 284 -6.87 -0.97 2.21
N GLY A 285 -6.09 -1.44 1.24
CA GLY A 285 -5.54 -0.63 0.15
C GLY A 285 -6.42 -0.60 -1.12
N LEU A 286 -7.54 -1.31 -1.16
CA LEU A 286 -8.45 -1.30 -2.31
C LEU A 286 -9.39 -0.10 -2.29
N VAL A 287 -9.66 0.40 -3.50
CA VAL A 287 -10.78 1.31 -3.76
C VAL A 287 -11.93 0.48 -4.29
N ALA A 288 -13.15 0.77 -3.82
CA ALA A 288 -14.38 0.16 -4.33
C ALA A 288 -14.46 0.25 -5.87
N ASP A 289 -15.24 -0.66 -6.48
CA ASP A 289 -15.40 -0.77 -7.95
C ASP A 289 -15.93 0.52 -8.63
N SER A 290 -16.36 1.53 -7.87
CA SER A 290 -16.60 2.87 -8.38
C SER A 290 -15.56 3.86 -7.84
N VAL A 291 -15.10 4.73 -8.74
CA VAL A 291 -14.23 5.89 -8.44
C VAL A 291 -14.90 6.87 -7.45
N GLU A 292 -16.20 6.70 -7.19
CA GLU A 292 -17.06 7.61 -6.44
C GLU A 292 -17.08 7.35 -4.93
N PHE A 293 -16.69 6.16 -4.44
CA PHE A 293 -16.66 5.93 -2.98
C PHE A 293 -15.34 6.33 -2.35
N GLU A 294 -15.49 7.03 -1.23
CA GLU A 294 -14.38 7.39 -0.36
C GLU A 294 -13.86 6.14 0.36
N HIS A 295 -12.76 5.56 -0.11
CA HIS A 295 -12.05 4.54 0.65
C HIS A 295 -11.40 5.16 1.90
N ILE A 296 -11.38 4.42 3.01
CA ILE A 296 -10.91 4.88 4.33
C ILE A 296 -9.53 5.55 4.24
N GLY A 297 -8.58 4.92 3.53
CA GLY A 297 -7.24 5.50 3.35
C GLY A 297 -7.25 6.90 2.73
N GLY A 298 -8.03 7.11 1.66
CA GLY A 298 -8.13 8.41 1.01
C GLY A 298 -8.80 9.46 1.88
N VAL A 299 -9.78 9.07 2.68
CA VAL A 299 -10.41 9.98 3.67
C VAL A 299 -9.40 10.41 4.73
N LEU A 300 -8.60 9.48 5.25
CA LEU A 300 -7.58 9.79 6.25
C LEU A 300 -6.54 10.77 5.68
N ILE A 301 -6.06 10.56 4.45
CA ILE A 301 -5.16 11.50 3.77
C ILE A 301 -5.82 12.88 3.61
N ARG A 302 -7.05 12.96 3.10
CA ARG A 302 -7.78 14.24 2.98
C ARG A 302 -8.05 14.92 4.32
N SER A 303 -8.02 14.15 5.41
CA SER A 303 -8.18 14.64 6.78
C SER A 303 -6.87 15.11 7.40
N GLY A 304 -5.72 14.84 6.77
CA GLY A 304 -4.39 15.32 7.18
C GLY A 304 -3.34 14.24 7.44
N ALA A 305 -3.68 12.95 7.36
CA ALA A 305 -2.72 11.87 7.60
C ALA A 305 -1.48 12.02 6.70
N GLU A 306 -0.30 11.75 7.26
CA GLU A 306 0.97 11.93 6.55
C GLU A 306 1.15 10.92 5.40
N GLY A 307 0.53 9.76 5.55
CA GLY A 307 0.57 8.66 4.60
C GLY A 307 -0.32 7.52 5.09
N VAL A 308 -0.76 6.68 4.16
CA VAL A 308 -1.50 5.46 4.46
C VAL A 308 -0.83 4.30 3.73
N LEU A 309 -0.40 3.30 4.47
CA LEU A 309 0.12 2.04 3.96
C LEU A 309 -0.94 0.95 4.11
N GLY A 310 -1.25 0.23 3.04
CA GLY A 310 -2.20 -0.87 3.11
C GLY A 310 -2.09 -1.86 1.95
N PRO A 311 -2.56 -3.10 2.14
CA PRO A 311 -2.48 -4.13 1.12
C PRO A 311 -3.53 -3.96 0.02
N GLN A 312 -3.12 -4.19 -1.22
CA GLN A 312 -3.96 -4.11 -2.42
C GLN A 312 -4.80 -5.36 -2.68
N ILE A 313 -4.55 -6.43 -1.93
CA ILE A 313 -5.32 -7.69 -1.99
C ILE A 313 -5.64 -8.16 -0.57
N GLU A 314 -6.40 -9.25 -0.47
CA GLU A 314 -6.51 -9.99 0.79
C GLU A 314 -5.12 -10.48 1.21
N ILE A 315 -4.76 -10.38 2.49
CA ILE A 315 -3.43 -10.82 2.96
C ILE A 315 -3.59 -11.86 4.05
N PRO A 316 -2.83 -12.97 3.99
CA PRO A 316 -2.78 -13.94 5.08
C PRO A 316 -2.38 -13.24 6.37
N LYS A 317 -3.14 -13.45 7.44
CA LYS A 317 -2.92 -12.81 8.75
C LYS A 317 -1.46 -12.97 9.22
N LEU A 318 -0.90 -14.17 9.05
CA LEU A 318 0.49 -14.46 9.41
C LEU A 318 1.47 -13.52 8.69
N PHE A 319 1.34 -13.38 7.36
CA PHE A 319 2.17 -12.46 6.59
C PHE A 319 1.93 -10.99 6.99
N GLY A 320 0.67 -10.60 7.19
CA GLY A 320 0.31 -9.25 7.65
C GLY A 320 0.99 -8.89 8.97
N ALA A 321 0.99 -9.80 9.95
CA ALA A 321 1.63 -9.57 11.24
C ALA A 321 3.16 -9.45 11.12
N HIS A 322 3.81 -10.31 10.34
CA HIS A 322 5.26 -10.26 10.11
C HIS A 322 5.68 -9.02 9.31
N TYR A 323 4.91 -8.62 8.30
CA TYR A 323 5.17 -7.39 7.56
C TYR A 323 5.05 -6.16 8.47
N ALA A 324 3.99 -6.09 9.28
CA ALA A 324 3.79 -4.98 10.22
C ALA A 324 4.91 -4.94 11.28
N LEU A 325 5.37 -6.09 11.77
CA LEU A 325 6.49 -6.17 12.71
C LEU A 325 7.75 -5.50 12.15
N GLU A 326 8.18 -5.91 10.96
CA GLU A 326 9.39 -5.37 10.35
C GLU A 326 9.23 -3.90 9.94
N PHE A 327 8.04 -3.51 9.46
CA PHE A 327 7.77 -2.11 9.11
C PHE A 327 7.81 -1.20 10.34
N ILE A 328 7.03 -1.53 11.38
CA ILE A 328 6.90 -0.71 12.59
C ILE A 328 8.25 -0.60 13.29
N LYS A 329 9.00 -1.70 13.39
CA LYS A 329 10.37 -1.69 13.93
C LYS A 329 11.27 -0.70 13.19
N ALA A 330 11.27 -0.73 11.86
CA ALA A 330 12.09 0.18 11.05
C ALA A 330 11.60 1.63 11.12
N TYR A 331 10.28 1.85 11.17
CA TYR A 331 9.69 3.19 11.24
C TYR A 331 9.97 3.86 12.59
N LEU A 332 9.78 3.12 13.69
CA LEU A 332 10.06 3.60 15.05
C LEU A 332 11.55 3.82 15.32
N ALA A 333 12.45 3.20 14.54
CA ALA A 333 13.88 3.51 14.59
C ALA A 333 14.21 4.90 14.03
N GLY A 334 13.33 5.52 13.24
CA GLY A 334 13.46 6.89 12.73
C GLY A 334 14.54 7.14 11.68
N SER A 335 15.33 6.12 11.31
CA SER A 335 16.44 6.24 10.34
C SER A 335 16.01 6.16 8.88
N SER A 336 14.78 5.77 8.59
CA SER A 336 14.30 5.48 7.24
C SER A 336 12.92 6.09 7.01
N THR A 337 12.65 6.49 5.77
CA THR A 337 11.31 6.92 5.36
C THR A 337 10.42 5.72 5.09
N ALA A 338 9.10 5.89 5.19
CA ALA A 338 8.12 4.87 4.86
C ALA A 338 8.30 4.31 3.43
N GLY A 339 8.63 5.19 2.47
CA GLY A 339 8.96 4.78 1.10
C GLY A 339 10.20 3.89 1.02
N GLY A 340 11.25 4.23 1.78
CA GLY A 340 12.46 3.41 1.90
C GLY A 340 12.17 2.05 2.53
N ILE A 341 11.45 2.03 3.66
CA ILE A 341 11.09 0.81 4.38
C ILE A 341 10.27 -0.11 3.48
N THR A 342 9.24 0.39 2.79
CA THR A 342 8.37 -0.42 1.92
C THR A 342 9.17 -1.14 0.82
N ARG A 343 10.11 -0.44 0.17
CA ARG A 343 10.99 -1.05 -0.84
C ARG A 343 11.94 -2.08 -0.24
N GLU A 344 12.58 -1.75 0.88
CA GLU A 344 13.51 -2.69 1.52
C GLU A 344 12.79 -3.94 2.04
N LEU A 345 11.54 -3.83 2.51
CA LEU A 345 10.73 -5.00 2.84
C LEU A 345 10.39 -5.82 1.61
N ALA A 346 10.00 -5.19 0.48
CA ALA A 346 9.79 -5.92 -0.77
C ALA A 346 11.02 -6.75 -1.18
N ARG A 347 12.22 -6.17 -1.04
CA ARG A 347 13.49 -6.88 -1.28
C ARG A 347 13.78 -7.96 -0.24
N HIS A 348 13.57 -7.66 1.04
CA HIS A 348 13.85 -8.55 2.15
C HIS A 348 12.98 -9.82 2.07
N PHE A 349 11.67 -9.68 1.89
CA PHE A 349 10.76 -10.82 1.78
C PHE A 349 11.01 -11.64 0.50
N ALA A 350 11.33 -10.99 -0.62
CA ALA A 350 11.70 -11.69 -1.85
C ALA A 350 13.00 -12.49 -1.69
N LYS A 351 14.07 -11.89 -1.14
CA LYS A 351 15.39 -12.53 -1.05
C LYS A 351 15.51 -13.56 0.07
N THR A 352 14.91 -13.26 1.22
CA THR A 352 15.07 -14.08 2.44
C THR A 352 14.05 -15.19 2.50
N TYR A 353 12.82 -14.90 2.08
CA TYR A 353 11.67 -15.79 2.27
C TYR A 353 11.04 -16.26 0.95
N ARG A 354 11.59 -15.85 -0.21
CA ARG A 354 11.01 -16.08 -1.54
C ARG A 354 9.54 -15.67 -1.65
N ASN A 355 9.13 -14.65 -0.88
CA ASN A 355 7.73 -14.27 -0.73
C ASN A 355 7.42 -12.91 -1.40
N PRO A 356 6.57 -12.86 -2.45
CA PRO A 356 6.24 -11.64 -3.17
C PRO A 356 5.21 -10.75 -2.46
N LEU A 357 4.59 -11.20 -1.36
CA LEU A 357 3.42 -10.50 -0.79
C LEU A 357 3.72 -9.09 -0.28
N ALA A 358 4.98 -8.76 0.03
CA ALA A 358 5.36 -7.38 0.37
C ALA A 358 5.11 -6.41 -0.81
N LEU A 359 5.15 -6.87 -2.06
CA LEU A 359 4.83 -6.07 -3.25
C LEU A 359 3.35 -5.71 -3.38
N THR A 360 2.49 -6.32 -2.56
CA THR A 360 1.05 -6.01 -2.57
C THR A 360 0.71 -4.83 -1.67
N TYR A 361 1.66 -4.35 -0.87
CA TYR A 361 1.46 -3.16 -0.05
C TYR A 361 1.72 -1.90 -0.89
N SER A 362 0.74 -1.00 -0.90
CA SER A 362 0.87 0.30 -1.56
C SER A 362 0.84 1.41 -0.54
N LEU A 363 1.66 2.42 -0.83
CA LEU A 363 1.75 3.64 -0.06
C LEU A 363 0.93 4.76 -0.75
N HIS A 364 -0.08 5.28 -0.06
CA HIS A 364 -0.86 6.45 -0.47
C HIS A 364 -0.33 7.66 0.29
N CYS A 365 0.34 8.57 -0.42
CA CYS A 365 1.13 9.66 0.17
C CYS A 365 2.19 9.15 1.17
N GLY A 366 3.01 10.04 1.73
CA GLY A 366 3.93 9.66 2.82
C GLY A 366 5.22 8.96 2.39
N LEU A 367 5.64 9.04 1.13
CA LEU A 367 6.95 8.54 0.67
C LEU A 367 8.11 9.04 1.56
N ASP A 368 7.98 10.28 2.04
CA ASP A 368 8.93 10.97 2.91
C ASP A 368 8.61 10.87 4.41
N SER A 369 7.46 10.31 4.78
CA SER A 369 7.09 10.22 6.20
C SER A 369 8.13 9.37 6.93
N ARG A 370 8.56 9.87 8.09
CA ARG A 370 9.53 9.24 8.97
C ARG A 370 9.29 9.76 10.37
N LEU A 371 9.54 8.92 11.36
CA LEU A 371 9.51 9.38 12.74
C LEU A 371 10.62 10.42 12.99
N ALA A 372 10.24 11.59 13.51
CA ALA A 372 11.16 12.64 13.92
C ALA A 372 10.99 12.90 15.42
N LEU A 373 11.91 12.36 16.23
CA LEU A 373 11.94 12.62 17.67
C LEU A 373 12.74 13.88 17.97
N SER A 374 12.31 14.63 18.98
CA SER A 374 13.10 15.71 19.54
C SER A 374 14.33 15.09 20.19
N ALA A 375 15.52 15.62 19.89
CA ALA A 375 16.74 15.15 20.54
C ALA A 375 16.56 15.35 22.06
N GLY A 376 16.61 14.26 22.82
CA GLY A 376 16.64 14.32 24.28
C GLY A 376 17.77 15.25 24.70
N LYS A 377 17.43 16.33 25.40
CA LYS A 377 18.43 17.24 25.98
C LYS A 377 19.18 16.56 27.11
#